data_AF-A0A3S4U0T9-F1
#
_entry.id   AF-A0A3S4U0T9-F1
#
_cell.length_a   1.000
_cell.length_b   1.000
_cell.length_c   1.000
_cell.angle_alpha   90.00
_cell.angle_beta   90.00
_cell.angle_gamma   90.00
#
_symmetry.space_group_name_H-M   'P 1'
#
loop_
_entity.id
_entity.type
_entity.pdbx_description
1 polymer ?
#
loop_
_entity_poly.entity_id
_entity_poly.type
_entity_poly.pdbx_seq_one_letter_code
_entity_poly.pdbx_strand_id
1 'polypeptide(L)'
;MLFRTSTNKNRNFPADAYQWGVLHVYSNGTLGSQVYYADNGELWARTRWHSHNWNEWKRLDGLDIPTTRASKRALSTDDLNNISASGIYGQNANINATPARHYPIQQAGMLLVTEHSGYGAQQLYAPFNAGYLYARGRNANNGWDNWKRIDGLDKVLKSGDTMTGNLTINHGEPRVHGNRNNSNNWYVGLPNGSSNDLNLHSYAHNTSLIYCQIE
;
A
#
# COMPACT_ATOMS: atom_id res chain seq x y z
N MET A 1 39.81 15.81 11.45
CA MET A 1 38.83 16.78 10.93
C MET A 1 39.36 18.17 11.23
N LEU A 2 39.59 19.00 10.21
CA LEU A 2 40.16 20.34 10.40
C LEU A 2 39.06 21.37 10.15
N PHE A 3 38.68 22.13 11.17
CA PHE A 3 37.74 23.24 11.04
C PHE A 3 38.54 24.55 10.89
N ARG A 4 38.26 25.34 9.84
CA ARG A 4 38.86 26.65 9.64
C ARG A 4 37.76 27.68 9.38
N THR A 5 37.75 28.77 10.13
CA THR A 5 37.01 30.00 9.80
C THR A 5 37.98 30.99 9.14
N SER A 6 37.61 31.64 8.04
CA SER A 6 38.53 32.56 7.33
C SER A 6 37.81 33.51 6.38
N THR A 7 38.19 34.78 6.43
CA THR A 7 37.51 35.96 5.86
C THR A 7 37.99 36.45 4.48
N ASN A 8 38.63 35.62 3.63
CA ASN A 8 39.15 36.10 2.33
C ASN A 8 38.95 35.14 1.13
N LYS A 9 38.45 35.70 0.02
CA LYS A 9 38.01 35.04 -1.24
C LYS A 9 39.05 34.21 -2.01
N ASN A 10 40.34 34.23 -1.67
CA ASN A 10 41.40 33.52 -2.42
C ASN A 10 41.76 32.13 -1.85
N ARG A 11 40.84 31.47 -1.13
CA ARG A 11 41.12 30.19 -0.45
C ARG A 11 40.10 29.09 -0.78
N ASN A 12 40.04 28.70 -2.05
CA ASN A 12 39.46 27.40 -2.44
C ASN A 12 37.97 27.21 -2.06
N PHE A 13 37.21 28.29 -1.97
CA PHE A 13 35.76 28.34 -1.71
C PHE A 13 34.97 28.46 -3.03
N PRO A 14 33.65 28.18 -3.05
CA PRO A 14 32.84 28.47 -4.23
C PRO A 14 32.85 29.98 -4.50
N ALA A 15 33.20 30.39 -5.72
CA ALA A 15 33.39 31.81 -6.07
C ALA A 15 32.08 32.63 -5.94
N ASP A 16 30.95 31.96 -6.14
CA ASP A 16 29.60 32.53 -6.13
C ASP A 16 28.85 32.30 -4.82
N ALA A 17 29.47 31.63 -3.83
CA ALA A 17 28.85 31.41 -2.53
C ALA A 17 28.97 32.63 -1.63
N TYR A 18 28.05 32.74 -0.68
CA TYR A 18 28.18 33.70 0.41
C TYR A 18 29.46 33.45 1.22
N GLN A 19 30.19 34.54 1.45
CA GLN A 19 31.62 34.51 1.85
C GLN A 19 31.88 34.10 3.31
N TRP A 20 30.83 33.95 4.12
CA TRP A 20 30.93 33.50 5.51
C TRP A 20 30.25 32.15 5.70
N GLY A 21 30.92 31.25 6.41
CA GLY A 21 30.48 29.87 6.55
C GLY A 21 31.55 28.90 7.05
N VAL A 22 31.21 27.62 7.05
CA VAL A 22 32.04 26.52 7.53
C VAL A 22 32.35 25.56 6.38
N LEU A 23 33.64 25.23 6.19
CA LEU A 23 34.10 24.24 5.23
C LEU A 23 34.42 22.91 5.93
N HIS A 24 33.73 21.85 5.55
CA HIS A 24 34.09 20.47 5.86
C HIS A 24 34.88 19.86 4.70
N VAL A 25 36.02 19.25 5.04
CA VAL A 25 36.86 18.54 4.07
C VAL A 25 37.12 17.13 4.58
N TYR A 26 36.81 16.14 3.75
CA TYR A 26 37.21 14.76 3.97
C TYR A 26 38.11 14.32 2.83
N SER A 27 39.26 13.74 3.13
CA SER A 27 40.13 13.17 2.11
C SER A 27 41.03 12.09 2.68
N ASN A 28 41.31 11.08 1.87
CA ASN A 28 42.26 10.00 2.18
C ASN A 28 43.51 10.05 1.28
N GLY A 29 43.85 11.22 0.74
CA GLY A 29 44.99 11.41 -0.17
C GLY A 29 44.66 11.15 -1.64
N THR A 30 43.92 10.07 -1.93
CA THR A 30 43.48 9.71 -3.29
C THR A 30 42.11 10.29 -3.59
N LEU A 31 41.13 10.18 -2.70
CA LEU A 31 39.79 10.74 -2.88
C LEU A 31 39.59 11.90 -1.93
N GLY A 32 38.76 12.86 -2.33
CA GLY A 32 38.37 13.95 -1.45
C GLY A 32 36.98 14.44 -1.73
N SER A 33 36.29 14.86 -0.67
CA SER A 33 35.03 15.57 -0.73
C SER A 33 35.12 16.84 0.12
N GLN A 34 34.40 17.86 -0.34
CA GLN A 34 34.24 19.11 0.37
C GLN A 34 32.78 19.49 0.41
N VAL A 35 32.36 20.03 1.56
CA VAL A 35 31.05 20.61 1.77
C VAL A 35 31.23 21.96 2.46
N TYR A 36 30.68 23.02 1.89
CA TYR A 36 30.69 24.37 2.43
C TYR A 36 29.27 24.77 2.84
N TYR A 37 29.11 25.09 4.11
CA TYR A 37 27.88 25.60 4.73
C TYR A 37 28.01 27.10 4.86
N ALA A 38 27.28 27.87 4.05
CA ALA A 38 27.30 29.32 4.17
C ALA A 38 26.32 29.80 5.26
N ASP A 39 26.66 30.89 5.96
CA ASP A 39 25.86 31.43 7.06
C ASP A 39 24.46 31.91 6.61
N ASN A 40 24.30 32.24 5.33
CA ASN A 40 23.00 32.60 4.73
C ASN A 40 22.13 31.39 4.34
N GLY A 41 22.57 30.16 4.65
CA GLY A 41 21.84 28.92 4.41
C GLY A 41 22.19 28.21 3.09
N GLU A 42 23.11 28.74 2.28
CA GLU A 42 23.56 28.03 1.08
C GLU A 42 24.40 26.81 1.44
N LEU A 43 24.28 25.75 0.63
CA LEU A 43 25.06 24.53 0.79
C LEU A 43 25.77 24.24 -0.52
N TRP A 44 27.08 24.06 -0.48
CA TRP A 44 27.87 23.79 -1.68
C TRP A 44 28.70 22.53 -1.47
N ALA A 45 28.86 21.70 -2.50
CA ALA A 45 29.74 20.54 -2.43
C ALA A 45 30.52 20.30 -3.72
N ARG A 46 31.64 19.59 -3.57
CA ARG A 46 32.42 19.07 -4.69
C ARG A 46 33.23 17.85 -4.27
N THR A 47 33.69 17.12 -5.26
CA THR A 47 34.54 15.94 -5.09
C THR A 47 35.83 16.09 -5.89
N ARG A 48 36.83 15.30 -5.54
CA ARG A 48 38.02 15.04 -6.36
C ARG A 48 38.26 13.54 -6.44
N TRP A 49 38.78 13.12 -7.59
CA TRP A 49 39.18 11.74 -7.83
C TRP A 49 40.69 11.68 -8.11
N HIS A 50 41.44 10.94 -7.30
CA HIS A 50 42.91 10.87 -7.27
C HIS A 50 43.58 12.23 -6.97
N SER A 51 44.89 12.35 -7.20
CA SER A 51 45.68 13.58 -7.02
C SER A 51 45.37 14.68 -8.04
N HIS A 52 44.23 14.61 -8.72
CA HIS A 52 43.79 15.59 -9.71
C HIS A 52 43.24 16.85 -9.05
N ASN A 53 42.98 17.84 -9.89
CA ASN A 53 42.27 19.06 -9.52
C ASN A 53 40.87 18.73 -8.98
N TRP A 54 40.38 19.57 -8.07
CA TRP A 54 39.01 19.48 -7.58
C TRP A 54 38.02 19.74 -8.72
N ASN A 55 36.90 19.01 -8.71
CA ASN A 55 35.77 19.37 -9.57
C ASN A 55 35.24 20.76 -9.20
N GLU A 56 34.52 21.38 -10.13
CA GLU A 56 33.80 22.63 -9.86
C GLU A 56 32.83 22.47 -8.69
N TRP A 57 32.66 23.55 -7.94
CA TRP A 57 31.68 23.61 -6.87
C TRP A 57 30.26 23.50 -7.42
N LYS A 58 29.45 22.67 -6.78
CA LYS A 58 28.02 22.56 -7.08
C LYS A 58 27.22 23.08 -5.91
N ARG A 59 26.32 24.01 -6.20
CA ARG A 59 25.29 24.48 -5.28
C ARG A 59 24.31 23.32 -5.03
N LEU A 60 24.05 23.02 -3.76
CA LEU A 60 23.18 21.95 -3.28
C LEU A 60 21.93 22.50 -2.58
N ASP A 61 21.90 23.79 -2.25
CA ASP A 61 20.66 24.47 -1.92
C ASP A 61 19.84 24.67 -3.19
N GLY A 62 18.63 24.12 -3.20
CA GLY A 62 17.86 23.92 -4.43
C GLY A 62 18.12 22.57 -5.12
N LEU A 63 18.78 21.60 -4.47
CA LEU A 63 18.41 20.22 -4.76
C LEU A 63 16.90 20.18 -4.48
N ASP A 64 16.09 20.01 -5.52
CA ASP A 64 14.84 19.29 -5.37
C ASP A 64 15.25 17.91 -4.81
N ILE A 65 15.57 17.81 -3.51
CA ILE A 65 14.99 16.74 -2.72
C ILE A 65 13.55 17.02 -3.01
N PRO A 66 12.90 16.26 -3.91
CA PRO A 66 11.55 16.59 -4.21
C PRO A 66 10.92 16.52 -2.83
N THR A 67 10.38 17.64 -2.38
CA THR A 67 9.45 17.62 -1.28
C THR A 67 8.17 16.98 -1.84
N THR A 68 8.29 15.85 -2.53
CA THR A 68 7.29 14.80 -2.66
C THR A 68 7.03 14.24 -1.27
N ARG A 69 6.73 15.12 -0.31
CA ARG A 69 5.45 15.02 0.39
C ARG A 69 4.48 14.53 -0.67
N ALA A 70 4.00 13.28 -0.53
CA ALA A 70 3.05 12.71 -1.46
C ALA A 70 2.06 13.81 -1.87
N SER A 71 2.13 14.24 -3.12
CA SER A 71 1.61 15.54 -3.52
C SER A 71 0.11 15.50 -3.32
N LYS A 72 -0.38 16.22 -2.30
CA LYS A 72 -1.82 16.34 -2.04
C LYS A 72 -2.44 17.10 -3.19
N ARG A 73 -2.96 16.39 -4.19
CA ARG A 73 -3.70 16.98 -5.32
C ARG A 73 -5.18 16.81 -5.08
N ALA A 74 -5.94 17.91 -5.06
CA ALA A 74 -7.40 17.84 -5.03
C ALA A 74 -7.91 17.32 -6.38
N LEU A 75 -8.82 16.34 -6.33
CA LEU A 75 -9.57 15.86 -7.49
C LEU A 75 -10.85 16.68 -7.61
N SER A 76 -11.22 16.98 -8.85
CA SER A 76 -12.47 17.66 -9.19
C SER A 76 -13.37 16.69 -9.97
N THR A 77 -13.58 16.92 -11.26
CA THR A 77 -14.28 16.03 -12.18
C THR A 77 -13.36 14.97 -12.79
N ASP A 78 -12.21 14.71 -12.17
CA ASP A 78 -11.20 13.76 -12.65
C ASP A 78 -11.77 12.34 -12.75
N ASP A 79 -11.46 11.68 -13.86
CA ASP A 79 -11.66 10.25 -14.05
C ASP A 79 -10.48 9.49 -13.43
N LEU A 80 -10.76 8.57 -12.50
CA LEU A 80 -9.72 7.81 -11.80
C LEU A 80 -8.90 6.91 -12.72
N ASN A 81 -9.38 6.56 -13.91
CA ASN A 81 -8.60 5.78 -14.87
C ASN A 81 -7.40 6.56 -15.43
N ASN A 82 -7.47 7.89 -15.42
CA ASN A 82 -6.41 8.79 -15.90
C ASN A 82 -5.37 9.09 -14.81
N ILE A 83 -5.56 8.62 -13.58
CA ILE A 83 -4.69 8.93 -12.44
C ILE A 83 -3.75 7.75 -12.15
N SER A 84 -2.57 7.74 -12.76
CA SER A 84 -1.59 6.66 -12.61
C SER A 84 -0.27 7.07 -11.95
N ALA A 85 -0.01 8.38 -11.80
CA ALA A 85 1.19 8.88 -11.16
C ALA A 85 1.16 8.61 -9.66
N SER A 86 2.33 8.31 -9.06
CA SER A 86 2.41 8.09 -7.62
C SER A 86 1.99 9.34 -6.84
N GLY A 87 1.11 9.20 -5.84
CA GLY A 87 0.64 10.34 -5.06
C GLY A 87 -0.56 10.07 -4.17
N ILE A 88 -0.92 11.07 -3.36
CA ILE A 88 -2.14 11.08 -2.54
C ILE A 88 -3.08 12.15 -3.08
N TYR A 89 -4.26 11.75 -3.52
CA TYR A 89 -5.25 12.63 -4.11
C TYR A 89 -6.48 12.71 -3.22
N GLY A 90 -7.13 13.88 -3.15
CA GLY A 90 -8.32 14.08 -2.34
C GLY A 90 -9.53 14.45 -3.19
N GLN A 91 -10.56 13.61 -3.20
CA GLN A 91 -11.87 13.95 -3.74
C GLN A 91 -12.70 14.59 -2.63
N ASN A 92 -13.10 15.86 -2.79
CA ASN A 92 -13.78 16.64 -1.76
C ASN A 92 -15.30 16.64 -1.86
N ALA A 93 -15.89 16.13 -2.96
CA ALA A 93 -17.33 16.19 -3.18
C ALA A 93 -17.93 14.86 -3.66
N ASN A 94 -18.99 14.39 -2.99
CA ASN A 94 -19.70 13.14 -3.34
C ASN A 94 -20.25 13.18 -4.77
N ILE A 95 -20.73 14.35 -5.20
CA ILE A 95 -21.25 14.55 -6.57
C ILE A 95 -20.20 14.28 -7.64
N ASN A 96 -18.91 14.35 -7.29
CA ASN A 96 -17.83 14.12 -8.22
C ASN A 96 -17.25 12.71 -8.18
N ALA A 97 -17.52 11.95 -7.12
CA ALA A 97 -17.07 10.58 -6.94
C ALA A 97 -17.99 9.57 -7.67
N THR A 98 -18.22 9.71 -8.97
CA THR A 98 -19.25 8.90 -9.65
C THR A 98 -18.71 7.61 -10.29
N PRO A 99 -19.55 6.58 -10.47
CA PRO A 99 -19.18 5.39 -11.24
C PRO A 99 -18.74 5.72 -12.67
N ALA A 100 -19.35 6.73 -13.31
CA ALA A 100 -18.96 7.21 -14.64
C ALA A 100 -17.55 7.81 -14.71
N ARG A 101 -16.97 8.19 -13.56
CA ARG A 101 -15.58 8.63 -13.40
C ARG A 101 -14.70 7.58 -12.73
N HIS A 102 -15.17 6.33 -12.74
CA HIS A 102 -14.48 5.15 -12.23
C HIS A 102 -14.18 5.18 -10.72
N TYR A 103 -14.99 5.88 -9.93
CA TYR A 103 -14.97 5.77 -8.48
C TYR A 103 -15.65 4.46 -8.04
N PRO A 104 -15.15 3.79 -6.99
CA PRO A 104 -15.76 2.57 -6.46
C PRO A 104 -17.12 2.80 -5.80
N ILE A 105 -17.39 4.03 -5.34
CA ILE A 105 -18.59 4.42 -4.60
C ILE A 105 -18.85 5.92 -4.74
N GLN A 106 -20.13 6.33 -4.67
CA GLN A 106 -20.56 7.73 -4.72
C GLN A 106 -20.31 8.51 -3.42
N GLN A 107 -19.05 8.53 -2.99
CA GLN A 107 -18.62 9.15 -1.73
C GLN A 107 -17.21 9.72 -1.87
N ALA A 108 -17.02 10.95 -1.39
CA ALA A 108 -15.74 11.64 -1.31
C ALA A 108 -14.71 10.86 -0.47
N GLY A 109 -13.43 11.17 -0.61
CA GLY A 109 -12.39 10.38 0.03
C GLY A 109 -10.98 10.67 -0.47
N MET A 110 -10.07 9.79 -0.07
CA MET A 110 -8.66 9.82 -0.44
C MET A 110 -8.35 8.70 -1.43
N LEU A 111 -7.63 9.02 -2.49
CA LEU A 111 -7.02 8.06 -3.41
C LEU A 111 -5.51 8.05 -3.17
N LEU A 112 -4.94 6.88 -2.91
CA LEU A 112 -3.50 6.63 -2.94
C LEU A 112 -3.16 5.91 -4.25
N VAL A 113 -2.13 6.38 -4.94
CA VAL A 113 -1.64 5.75 -6.18
C VAL A 113 -0.17 5.42 -6.05
N THR A 114 0.22 4.23 -6.51
CA THR A 114 1.62 3.82 -6.64
C THR A 114 1.87 3.35 -8.06
N GLU A 115 2.81 3.96 -8.77
CA GLU A 115 2.96 3.76 -10.22
C GLU A 115 3.82 2.53 -10.59
N HIS A 116 4.70 2.09 -9.68
CA HIS A 116 5.75 1.12 -9.97
C HIS A 116 5.45 -0.28 -9.41
N SER A 117 4.21 -0.76 -9.57
CA SER A 117 3.91 -2.18 -9.34
C SER A 117 4.20 -3.00 -10.60
N GLY A 118 4.35 -4.33 -10.47
CA GLY A 118 4.82 -5.20 -11.56
C GLY A 118 4.08 -5.11 -12.92
N TYR A 119 2.86 -4.55 -12.95
CA TYR A 119 2.07 -4.31 -14.17
C TYR A 119 1.56 -2.86 -14.32
N GLY A 120 2.16 -1.91 -13.58
CA GLY A 120 1.82 -0.49 -13.62
C GLY A 120 1.15 0.02 -12.34
N ALA A 121 0.25 0.99 -12.46
CA ALA A 121 -0.29 1.69 -11.31
C ALA A 121 -1.26 0.85 -10.46
N GLN A 122 -1.16 0.98 -9.13
CA GLN A 122 -2.15 0.49 -8.17
C GLN A 122 -2.86 1.66 -7.52
N GLN A 123 -4.14 1.48 -7.23
CA GLN A 123 -4.97 2.48 -6.56
C GLN A 123 -5.63 1.90 -5.32
N LEU A 124 -5.65 2.71 -4.27
CA LEU A 124 -6.40 2.48 -3.05
C LEU A 124 -7.30 3.69 -2.78
N TYR A 125 -8.59 3.46 -2.58
CA TYR A 125 -9.56 4.50 -2.28
C TYR A 125 -10.13 4.32 -0.87
N ALA A 126 -10.03 5.36 -0.05
CA ALA A 126 -10.57 5.43 1.30
C ALA A 126 -11.72 6.46 1.33
N PRO A 127 -13.00 6.03 1.29
CA PRO A 127 -14.11 6.94 1.45
C PRO A 127 -14.10 7.56 2.86
N PHE A 128 -14.51 8.82 2.99
CA PHE A 128 -14.58 9.45 4.32
C PHE A 128 -15.62 8.71 5.19
N ASN A 129 -15.34 8.49 6.47
CA ASN A 129 -16.31 7.90 7.41
C ASN A 129 -16.88 6.52 7.01
N ALA A 130 -16.11 5.70 6.28
CA ALA A 130 -16.57 4.38 5.83
C ALA A 130 -16.07 3.21 6.70
N GLY A 131 -14.85 3.29 7.25
CA GLY A 131 -14.23 2.18 7.98
C GLY A 131 -13.81 0.99 7.09
N TYR A 132 -13.82 1.17 5.76
CA TYR A 132 -13.36 0.20 4.76
C TYR A 132 -12.64 0.91 3.62
N LEU A 133 -11.90 0.15 2.83
CA LEU A 133 -11.11 0.64 1.70
C LEU A 133 -11.56 -0.05 0.41
N TYR A 134 -11.16 0.49 -0.73
CA TYR A 134 -11.22 -0.19 -2.02
C TYR A 134 -9.83 -0.24 -2.63
N ALA A 135 -9.50 -1.33 -3.32
CA ALA A 135 -8.25 -1.43 -4.07
C ALA A 135 -8.50 -1.95 -5.49
N ARG A 136 -7.67 -1.49 -6.43
CA ARG A 136 -7.56 -2.05 -7.78
C ARG A 136 -6.14 -1.86 -8.32
N GLY A 137 -5.78 -2.60 -9.36
CA GLY A 137 -4.52 -2.46 -10.06
C GLY A 137 -4.71 -2.42 -11.55
N ARG A 138 -3.63 -2.07 -12.26
CA ARG A 138 -3.53 -2.35 -13.69
C ARG A 138 -3.30 -3.84 -13.94
N ASN A 139 -3.94 -4.35 -14.98
CA ASN A 139 -3.73 -5.70 -15.48
C ASN A 139 -2.68 -5.73 -16.60
N ALA A 140 -2.30 -6.94 -17.03
CA ALA A 140 -1.28 -7.18 -18.04
C ALA A 140 -1.56 -6.48 -19.40
N ASN A 141 -2.81 -6.09 -19.67
CA ASN A 141 -3.21 -5.40 -20.91
C ASN A 141 -3.29 -3.87 -20.74
N ASN A 142 -2.66 -3.31 -19.70
CA ASN A 142 -2.75 -1.90 -19.33
C ASN A 142 -4.17 -1.40 -19.00
N GLY A 143 -5.14 -2.29 -18.82
CA GLY A 143 -6.48 -1.97 -18.34
C GLY A 143 -6.56 -1.91 -16.81
N TRP A 144 -7.62 -1.32 -16.27
CA TRP A 144 -7.90 -1.35 -14.84
C TRP A 144 -8.75 -2.56 -14.47
N ASP A 145 -8.35 -3.29 -13.42
CA ASP A 145 -9.22 -4.29 -12.81
C ASP A 145 -10.39 -3.63 -12.07
N ASN A 146 -11.44 -4.42 -11.84
CA ASN A 146 -12.56 -4.00 -11.00
C ASN A 146 -12.09 -3.68 -9.59
N TRP A 147 -12.70 -2.65 -8.98
CA TRP A 147 -12.50 -2.34 -7.58
C TRP A 147 -12.91 -3.49 -6.68
N LYS A 148 -12.05 -3.86 -5.76
CA LYS A 148 -12.34 -4.80 -4.67
C LYS A 148 -12.49 -4.03 -3.38
N ARG A 149 -13.62 -4.21 -2.70
CA ARG A 149 -13.81 -3.70 -1.34
C ARG A 149 -12.93 -4.52 -0.40
N ILE A 150 -12.24 -3.82 0.49
CA ILE A 150 -11.43 -4.38 1.56
C ILE A 150 -12.13 -3.95 2.85
N ASP A 151 -12.96 -4.85 3.34
CA ASP A 151 -13.60 -4.80 4.63
C ASP A 151 -13.46 -6.16 5.32
N GLY A 152 -13.89 -6.24 6.57
CA GLY A 152 -14.02 -7.52 7.26
C GLY A 152 -15.32 -8.27 6.93
N LEU A 153 -16.13 -7.81 5.97
CA LEU A 153 -17.53 -8.25 5.79
C LEU A 153 -17.67 -9.51 4.93
N ASP A 154 -16.68 -9.88 4.13
CA ASP A 154 -16.71 -11.12 3.33
C ASP A 154 -16.45 -12.41 4.16
N LYS A 155 -16.70 -12.37 5.47
CA LYS A 155 -16.45 -13.48 6.39
C LYS A 155 -17.53 -13.56 7.48
N VAL A 156 -17.96 -14.78 7.78
CA VAL A 156 -18.78 -15.09 8.96
C VAL A 156 -17.88 -15.02 10.20
N LEU A 157 -18.24 -14.21 11.20
CA LEU A 157 -17.47 -14.09 12.44
C LEU A 157 -17.44 -15.40 13.25
N LYS A 158 -16.26 -15.77 13.77
CA LYS A 158 -16.08 -16.97 14.61
C LYS A 158 -16.75 -16.88 15.98
N SER A 159 -17.02 -15.66 16.47
CA SER A 159 -17.74 -15.42 17.71
C SER A 159 -19.27 -15.48 17.56
N GLY A 160 -19.77 -15.65 16.33
CA GLY A 160 -21.19 -15.60 15.99
C GLY A 160 -21.48 -14.52 14.95
N ASP A 161 -22.31 -14.87 13.96
CA ASP A 161 -22.74 -14.01 12.85
C ASP A 161 -24.02 -14.59 12.21
N THR A 162 -24.67 -13.85 11.31
CA THR A 162 -25.86 -14.31 10.56
C THR A 162 -25.56 -14.43 9.07
N MET A 163 -25.81 -15.60 8.47
CA MET A 163 -25.83 -15.78 7.01
C MET A 163 -27.25 -15.57 6.49
N THR A 164 -27.45 -14.67 5.52
CA THR A 164 -28.76 -14.40 4.89
C THR A 164 -28.96 -15.15 3.57
N GLY A 165 -27.90 -15.70 2.99
CA GLY A 165 -27.95 -16.55 1.79
C GLY A 165 -27.95 -18.04 2.09
N ASN A 166 -27.99 -18.86 1.03
CA ASN A 166 -27.90 -20.32 1.16
C ASN A 166 -26.50 -20.75 1.64
N LEU A 167 -26.45 -21.70 2.57
CA LEU A 167 -25.23 -22.41 2.92
C LEU A 167 -25.14 -23.69 2.07
N THR A 168 -24.08 -23.82 1.27
CA THR A 168 -23.80 -25.02 0.47
C THR A 168 -22.46 -25.63 0.89
N ILE A 169 -22.46 -26.92 1.24
CA ILE A 169 -21.25 -27.67 1.61
C ILE A 169 -20.84 -28.51 0.41
N ASN A 170 -19.80 -28.07 -0.32
CA ASN A 170 -19.26 -28.80 -1.47
C ASN A 170 -18.12 -29.72 -1.02
N HIS A 171 -18.47 -30.95 -0.64
CA HIS A 171 -17.54 -31.98 -0.20
C HIS A 171 -18.08 -33.35 -0.59
N GLY A 172 -17.22 -34.37 -0.73
CA GLY A 172 -17.69 -35.75 -1.01
C GLY A 172 -18.56 -36.31 0.13
N GLU A 173 -18.38 -35.78 1.33
CA GLU A 173 -19.16 -36.08 2.53
C GLU A 173 -19.69 -34.78 3.13
N PRO A 174 -20.74 -34.17 2.56
CA PRO A 174 -21.28 -32.93 3.06
C PRO A 174 -21.99 -33.19 4.38
N ARG A 175 -21.47 -32.62 5.46
CA ARG A 175 -22.02 -32.75 6.81
C ARG A 175 -21.67 -31.58 7.72
N VAL A 176 -22.55 -31.30 8.67
CA VAL A 176 -22.32 -30.39 9.79
C VAL A 176 -22.02 -31.21 11.03
N HIS A 177 -20.94 -30.86 11.75
CA HIS A 177 -20.58 -31.51 13.02
C HIS A 177 -20.94 -30.61 14.19
N GLY A 178 -21.57 -31.21 15.20
CA GLY A 178 -21.61 -30.63 16.53
C GLY A 178 -20.32 -30.92 17.27
N ASN A 179 -19.56 -29.90 17.62
CA ASN A 179 -18.40 -30.04 18.50
C ASN A 179 -18.85 -29.90 19.97
N ARG A 180 -18.43 -30.83 20.83
CA ARG A 180 -18.54 -30.71 22.28
C ARG A 180 -17.20 -31.08 22.89
N ASN A 181 -16.63 -30.17 23.68
CA ASN A 181 -15.33 -30.36 24.35
C ASN A 181 -14.18 -30.74 23.39
N ASN A 182 -14.10 -30.06 22.24
CA ASN A 182 -13.09 -30.30 21.20
C ASN A 182 -13.18 -31.67 20.49
N SER A 183 -14.30 -32.37 20.62
CA SER A 183 -14.59 -33.60 19.87
C SER A 183 -15.86 -33.44 19.05
N ASN A 184 -15.89 -34.06 17.87
CA ASN A 184 -17.14 -34.26 17.14
C ASN A 184 -18.04 -35.14 18.02
N ASN A 185 -19.22 -34.63 18.34
CA ASN A 185 -20.18 -35.27 19.24
C ASN A 185 -21.38 -35.85 18.49
N TRP A 186 -21.77 -35.18 17.41
CA TRP A 186 -22.81 -35.62 16.48
C TRP A 186 -22.56 -35.01 15.10
N TYR A 187 -23.19 -35.56 14.06
CA TYR A 187 -23.25 -34.93 12.75
C TYR A 187 -24.62 -35.08 12.09
N VAL A 188 -24.92 -34.18 11.15
CA VAL A 188 -26.01 -34.31 10.19
C VAL A 188 -25.43 -34.21 8.78
N GLY A 189 -25.68 -35.20 7.94
CA GLY A 189 -25.19 -35.24 6.56
C GLY A 189 -24.91 -36.65 6.07
N LEU A 190 -24.12 -36.77 5.00
CA LEU A 190 -23.75 -38.08 4.46
C LEU A 190 -22.70 -38.74 5.36
N PRO A 191 -22.85 -40.05 5.67
CA PRO A 191 -21.92 -40.75 6.56
C PRO A 191 -20.55 -40.97 5.93
N ASN A 192 -20.51 -41.16 4.61
CA ASN A 192 -19.32 -41.37 3.81
C ASN A 192 -19.55 -40.94 2.35
N GLY A 193 -18.47 -40.87 1.56
CA GLY A 193 -18.51 -40.31 0.20
C GLY A 193 -19.19 -41.17 -0.86
N SER A 194 -19.73 -42.33 -0.48
CA SER A 194 -20.40 -43.27 -1.39
C SER A 194 -21.86 -43.52 -0.99
N SER A 195 -22.30 -43.03 0.16
CA SER A 195 -23.66 -43.18 0.65
C SER A 195 -24.49 -41.97 0.26
N ASN A 196 -25.67 -42.20 -0.29
CA ASN A 196 -26.67 -41.17 -0.54
C ASN A 196 -27.69 -41.04 0.62
N ASP A 197 -27.47 -41.79 1.71
CA ASP A 197 -28.38 -41.77 2.85
C ASP A 197 -28.06 -40.57 3.74
N LEU A 198 -29.10 -39.81 4.10
CA LEU A 198 -28.97 -38.73 5.05
C LEU A 198 -28.99 -39.30 6.47
N ASN A 199 -27.97 -39.00 7.25
CA ASN A 199 -27.82 -39.54 8.60
C ASN A 199 -27.74 -38.40 9.65
N LEU A 200 -28.53 -38.54 10.72
CA LEU A 200 -28.33 -37.85 11.99
C LEU A 200 -27.71 -38.85 12.97
N HIS A 201 -26.42 -38.67 13.27
CA HIS A 201 -25.65 -39.60 14.08
C HIS A 201 -25.14 -38.95 15.36
N SER A 202 -25.20 -39.69 16.47
CA SER A 202 -24.59 -39.34 17.76
C SER A 202 -23.43 -40.28 18.08
N TYR A 203 -22.22 -39.72 18.19
CA TYR A 203 -21.04 -40.47 18.61
C TYR A 203 -21.09 -40.83 20.10
N ALA A 204 -21.72 -39.99 20.94
CA ALA A 204 -21.78 -40.19 22.39
C ALA A 204 -22.58 -41.44 22.78
N HIS A 205 -23.61 -41.77 22.01
CA HIS A 205 -24.49 -42.91 22.27
C HIS A 205 -24.35 -44.01 21.20
N ASN A 206 -23.55 -43.77 20.16
CA ASN A 206 -23.43 -44.65 18.99
C ASN A 206 -24.79 -45.00 18.37
N THR A 207 -25.65 -43.99 18.23
CA THR A 207 -27.01 -44.12 17.69
C THR A 207 -27.18 -43.29 16.44
N SER A 208 -27.98 -43.75 15.49
CA SER A 208 -28.25 -43.05 14.22
C SER A 208 -29.73 -43.08 13.87
N LEU A 209 -30.22 -41.97 13.32
CA LEU A 209 -31.46 -41.94 12.54
C LEU A 209 -31.07 -41.75 11.07
N ILE A 210 -31.42 -42.73 10.25
CA ILE A 210 -31.02 -42.79 8.85
C ILE A 210 -32.27 -42.64 7.98
N TYR A 211 -32.22 -41.70 7.04
CA TYR A 211 -33.21 -41.57 6.00
C TYR A 211 -32.63 -42.14 4.70
N CYS A 212 -33.04 -43.37 4.38
CA CYS A 212 -32.74 -44.02 3.12
C CYS A 212 -33.86 -43.71 2.11
N GLN A 213 -33.49 -43.41 0.87
CA GLN A 213 -34.45 -43.39 -0.23
C GLN A 213 -34.77 -44.85 -0.59
N ILE A 214 -36.05 -45.24 -0.46
CA ILE A 214 -36.54 -46.52 -0.98
C ILE A 214 -36.90 -46.26 -2.44
N GLU A 215 -36.13 -46.81 -3.37
CA GLU A 215 -36.48 -46.85 -4.80
C GLU A 215 -37.55 -47.91 -5.10
#